data_AF-A0A329R573-F1
#
_entry.id   AF-A0A329R573-F1
#
_cell.length_a   1.000
_cell.length_b   1.000
_cell.length_c   1.000
_cell.angle_alpha   90.00
_cell.angle_beta   90.00
_cell.angle_gamma   90.00
#
_symmetry.space_group_name_H-M   'P 1'
#
loop_
_entity.id
_entity.type
_entity.pdbx_description
1 polymer ?
#
loop_
_entity_poly.entity_id
_entity_poly.type
_entity_poly.pdbx_seq_one_letter_code
_entity_poly.pdbx_strand_id
1 'polypeptide(L)'
;MPYQLRQLFATIIVYSQVVEAGALWERFYDDLSLDLGYKYRSLEGNAKAERVKFHTLKSLNHLLVANGSAVAHFEDLPQLCEYPHLVLDSLLQNNLIHREMEGYNHDVLQEAVDQEHLLNVEQRSVYSTIVMY
;
A
#
# COMPACT_ATOMS: atom_id res chain seq x y z
N MET A 1 -11.58 -11.66 12.26
CA MET A 1 -11.50 -12.76 11.28
C MET A 1 -11.21 -12.38 9.81
N PRO A 2 -11.05 -11.10 9.36
CA PRO A 2 -10.75 -10.83 7.94
C PRO A 2 -9.38 -11.28 7.41
N TYR A 3 -8.34 -11.30 8.26
CA TYR A 3 -7.00 -11.74 7.84
C TYR A 3 -6.96 -13.22 7.41
N GLN A 4 -7.61 -14.11 8.16
CA GLN A 4 -7.70 -15.53 7.82
C GLN A 4 -8.46 -15.75 6.50
N LEU A 5 -9.47 -14.93 6.23
CA LEU A 5 -10.19 -14.96 4.97
C LEU A 5 -9.29 -14.56 3.79
N ARG A 6 -8.48 -13.49 3.94
CA ARG A 6 -7.46 -13.11 2.95
C ARG A 6 -6.43 -14.21 2.72
N GLN A 7 -6.03 -14.93 3.76
CA GLN A 7 -5.11 -16.07 3.65
C GLN A 7 -5.74 -17.22 2.84
N LEU A 8 -6.98 -17.60 3.15
CA LEU A 8 -7.71 -18.62 2.39
C LEU A 8 -7.87 -18.20 0.92
N PHE A 9 -8.24 -16.94 0.68
CA PHE A 9 -8.35 -16.39 -0.67
C PHE A 9 -7.03 -16.53 -1.44
N ALA A 10 -5.90 -16.10 -0.84
CA ALA A 10 -4.58 -16.21 -1.44
C ALA A 10 -4.23 -17.67 -1.78
N THR A 11 -4.50 -18.61 -0.88
CA THR A 11 -4.28 -20.04 -1.12
C THR A 11 -5.14 -20.55 -2.28
N ILE A 12 -6.42 -20.19 -2.35
CA ILE A 12 -7.32 -20.62 -3.43
C ILE A 12 -6.80 -20.15 -4.78
N ILE A 13 -6.47 -18.85 -4.92
CA ILE A 13 -6.03 -18.31 -6.21
C ILE A 13 -4.67 -18.85 -6.65
N VAL A 14 -3.77 -19.19 -5.72
CA VAL A 14 -2.45 -19.79 -6.03
C VAL A 14 -2.60 -21.24 -6.49
N TYR A 15 -3.38 -22.06 -5.77
CA TYR A 15 -3.36 -23.51 -5.95
C TYR A 15 -4.50 -24.07 -6.81
N SER A 16 -5.58 -23.30 -7.02
CA SER A 16 -6.80 -23.82 -7.66
C SER A 16 -6.92 -23.45 -9.14
N GLN A 17 -5.89 -22.88 -9.76
CA GLN A 17 -5.90 -22.40 -11.16
C GLN A 17 -7.18 -21.59 -11.47
N VAL A 18 -7.49 -20.63 -10.60
CA VAL A 18 -8.70 -19.81 -10.74
C VAL A 18 -8.58 -18.98 -12.01
N VAL A 19 -9.43 -19.29 -12.99
CA VAL A 19 -9.44 -18.64 -14.32
C VAL A 19 -9.92 -17.18 -14.22
N GLU A 20 -10.71 -16.83 -13.21
CA GLU A 20 -11.28 -15.48 -13.02
C GLU A 20 -11.02 -14.95 -11.60
N ALA A 21 -9.75 -14.69 -11.27
CA ALA A 21 -9.38 -14.17 -9.95
C ALA A 21 -10.02 -12.80 -9.66
N GLY A 22 -10.25 -11.97 -10.69
CA GLY A 22 -10.93 -10.68 -10.61
C GLY A 22 -12.39 -10.80 -10.17
N ALA A 23 -13.15 -11.73 -10.76
CA ALA A 23 -14.55 -11.95 -10.39
C ALA A 23 -14.68 -12.44 -8.93
N LEU A 24 -13.74 -13.29 -8.49
CA LEU A 24 -13.68 -13.75 -7.11
C LEU A 24 -13.34 -12.60 -6.15
N TRP A 25 -12.42 -11.73 -6.53
CA TRP A 25 -12.08 -10.53 -5.78
C TRP A 25 -13.29 -9.61 -5.59
N GLU A 26 -13.97 -9.23 -6.67
CA GLU A 26 -15.15 -8.35 -6.58
C GLU A 26 -16.27 -8.95 -5.73
N ARG A 27 -16.45 -10.28 -5.79
CA ARG A 27 -17.45 -10.99 -4.98
C ARG A 27 -17.15 -10.97 -3.48
N PHE A 28 -15.88 -11.09 -3.08
CA PHE A 28 -15.48 -11.23 -1.69
C PHE A 28 -14.79 -9.98 -1.11
N TYR A 29 -14.64 -8.92 -1.90
CA TYR A 29 -13.93 -7.71 -1.52
C TYR A 29 -14.42 -7.11 -0.20
N ASP A 30 -15.74 -7.01 -0.01
CA ASP A 30 -16.35 -6.44 1.19
C ASP A 30 -15.96 -7.24 2.45
N ASP A 31 -15.97 -8.57 2.36
CA ASP A 31 -15.58 -9.44 3.47
C ASP A 31 -14.07 -9.39 3.73
N LEU A 32 -13.26 -9.31 2.67
CA LEU A 32 -11.81 -9.25 2.74
C LEU A 32 -11.30 -7.92 3.31
N SER A 33 -12.06 -6.85 3.11
CA SER A 33 -11.69 -5.48 3.48
C SER A 33 -12.36 -4.98 4.76
N LEU A 34 -13.24 -5.78 5.37
CA LEU A 34 -14.09 -5.39 6.51
C LEU A 34 -13.31 -4.75 7.67
N ASP A 35 -12.21 -5.36 8.11
CA ASP A 35 -11.34 -4.82 9.17
C ASP A 35 -10.68 -3.50 8.79
N LEU A 36 -10.27 -3.36 7.53
CA LEU A 36 -9.65 -2.15 7.00
C LEU A 36 -10.69 -1.03 6.83
N GLY A 37 -11.92 -1.37 6.47
CA GLY A 37 -13.06 -0.43 6.46
C GLY A 37 -13.32 0.17 7.84
N TYR A 38 -13.21 -0.63 8.91
CA TYR A 38 -13.27 -0.14 10.29
C TYR A 38 -12.04 0.68 10.67
N LYS A 39 -10.84 0.27 10.28
CA LYS A 39 -9.59 0.97 10.56
C LYS A 39 -9.57 2.39 9.98
N TYR A 40 -10.08 2.56 8.76
CA TYR A 40 -10.14 3.85 8.06
C TYR A 40 -11.51 4.52 8.15
N ARG A 41 -12.32 4.23 9.19
CA ARG A 41 -13.68 4.79 9.34
C ARG A 41 -13.72 6.32 9.49
N SER A 42 -12.61 6.95 9.88
CA SER A 42 -12.48 8.40 10.03
C SER A 42 -12.30 9.13 8.70
N LEU A 43 -11.97 8.40 7.63
CA LEU A 43 -11.89 8.92 6.28
C LEU A 43 -13.27 8.79 5.62
N GLU A 44 -13.57 9.68 4.68
CA GLU A 44 -14.82 9.68 3.94
C GLU A 44 -14.58 9.73 2.43
N GLY A 45 -15.61 9.39 1.65
CA GLY A 45 -15.60 9.45 0.20
C GLY A 45 -14.56 8.56 -0.47
N ASN A 46 -14.05 9.02 -1.61
CA ASN A 46 -13.13 8.25 -2.46
C ASN A 46 -11.81 7.91 -1.75
N ALA A 47 -11.28 8.82 -0.93
CA ALA A 47 -10.03 8.62 -0.21
C ALA A 47 -10.09 7.42 0.76
N LYS A 48 -11.26 7.19 1.39
CA LYS A 48 -11.49 5.98 2.20
C LYS A 48 -11.48 4.73 1.32
N ALA A 49 -12.24 4.75 0.24
CA ALA A 49 -12.38 3.59 -0.65
C ALA A 49 -11.02 3.16 -1.22
N GLU A 50 -10.22 4.10 -1.69
CA GLU A 50 -8.88 3.85 -2.22
C GLU A 50 -7.92 3.30 -1.16
N ARG A 51 -7.89 3.88 0.05
CA ARG A 51 -7.05 3.32 1.14
C ARG A 51 -7.45 1.91 1.52
N VAL A 52 -8.75 1.67 1.68
CA VAL A 52 -9.26 0.35 2.06
C VAL A 52 -8.90 -0.67 0.99
N LYS A 53 -9.14 -0.36 -0.29
CA LYS A 53 -8.81 -1.22 -1.42
C LYS A 53 -7.31 -1.50 -1.49
N PHE A 54 -6.49 -0.46 -1.43
CA PHE A 54 -5.03 -0.56 -1.45
C PHE A 54 -4.48 -1.43 -0.31
N HIS A 55 -4.88 -1.18 0.94
CA HIS A 55 -4.37 -1.95 2.07
C HIS A 55 -4.86 -3.41 2.06
N THR A 56 -6.05 -3.66 1.53
CA THR A 56 -6.58 -5.03 1.35
C THR A 56 -5.74 -5.78 0.32
N LEU A 57 -5.47 -5.13 -0.82
CA LEU A 57 -4.64 -5.66 -1.88
C LEU A 57 -3.18 -5.85 -1.44
N LYS A 58 -2.62 -4.91 -0.66
CA LYS A 58 -1.27 -5.03 -0.09
C LYS A 58 -1.17 -6.23 0.85
N SER A 59 -2.16 -6.39 1.73
CA SER A 59 -2.22 -7.56 2.62
C SER A 59 -2.31 -8.86 1.82
N LEU A 60 -3.10 -8.88 0.74
CA LEU A 60 -3.22 -10.03 -0.14
C LEU A 60 -1.89 -10.31 -0.86
N ASN A 61 -1.22 -9.28 -1.37
CA ASN A 61 0.07 -9.43 -2.04
C ASN A 61 1.15 -10.00 -1.12
N HIS A 62 1.21 -9.58 0.16
CA HIS A 62 2.13 -10.19 1.12
C HIS A 62 1.86 -11.69 1.31
N LEU A 63 0.60 -12.09 1.36
CA LEU A 63 0.21 -13.51 1.48
C LEU A 63 0.56 -14.28 0.21
N LEU A 64 0.38 -13.68 -0.98
CA LEU A 64 0.75 -14.30 -2.24
C LEU A 64 2.27 -14.48 -2.37
N VAL A 65 3.05 -13.47 -2.02
CA VAL A 65 4.52 -13.53 -2.02
C VAL A 65 5.02 -14.62 -1.08
N ALA A 66 4.41 -14.78 0.09
CA ALA A 66 4.73 -15.87 1.00
C ALA A 66 4.45 -17.27 0.41
N ASN A 67 3.52 -17.38 -0.55
CA ASN A 67 3.21 -18.61 -1.28
C ASN A 67 3.94 -18.71 -2.64
N GLY A 68 4.91 -17.83 -2.91
CA GLY A 68 5.70 -17.84 -4.16
C GLY A 68 5.00 -17.23 -5.37
N SER A 69 3.93 -16.47 -5.18
CA SER A 69 3.22 -15.74 -6.23
C SER A 69 3.16 -14.23 -5.93
N ALA A 70 2.49 -13.44 -6.77
CA ALA A 70 2.31 -12.01 -6.57
C ALA A 70 0.99 -11.58 -7.22
N VAL A 71 0.40 -10.47 -6.76
CA VAL A 71 -0.77 -9.87 -7.42
C VAL A 71 -0.48 -9.55 -8.89
N ALA A 72 0.77 -9.21 -9.21
CA ALA A 72 1.23 -8.93 -10.57
C ALA A 72 1.12 -10.13 -11.53
N HIS A 73 0.97 -11.36 -11.03
CA HIS A 73 0.76 -12.54 -11.87
C HIS A 73 -0.71 -12.75 -12.27
N PHE A 74 -1.63 -11.94 -11.72
CA PHE A 74 -3.06 -12.03 -12.00
C PHE A 74 -3.51 -10.73 -12.67
N GLU A 75 -3.65 -10.73 -13.99
CA GLU A 75 -4.05 -9.54 -14.77
C GLU A 75 -5.45 -9.04 -14.42
N ASP A 76 -6.35 -9.94 -13.99
CA ASP A 76 -7.73 -9.60 -13.61
C ASP A 76 -7.87 -8.98 -12.21
N LEU A 77 -6.78 -8.95 -11.42
CA LEU A 77 -6.79 -8.30 -10.11
C LEU A 77 -6.35 -6.84 -10.22
N PRO A 78 -6.93 -5.93 -9.41
CA PRO A 78 -6.41 -4.58 -9.28
C PRO A 78 -4.93 -4.62 -8.90
N GLN A 79 -4.12 -3.74 -9.49
CA GLN A 79 -2.69 -3.73 -9.26
C GLN A 79 -2.29 -2.64 -8.26
N LEU A 80 -1.26 -2.90 -7.45
CA LEU A 80 -0.76 -1.91 -6.48
C LEU A 80 -0.22 -0.65 -7.19
N CYS A 81 0.24 -0.77 -8.44
CA CYS A 81 0.72 0.35 -9.24
C CYS A 81 -0.38 1.34 -9.66
N GLU A 82 -1.66 0.97 -9.56
CA GLU A 82 -2.80 1.88 -9.78
C GLU A 82 -2.92 2.94 -8.67
N TYR A 83 -2.25 2.72 -7.52
CA TYR A 83 -2.29 3.59 -6.36
C TYR A 83 -0.89 4.14 -6.00
N PRO A 84 -0.20 4.86 -6.90
CA PRO A 84 1.20 5.24 -6.72
C PRO A 84 1.43 6.11 -5.48
N HIS A 85 0.48 7.00 -5.16
CA HIS A 85 0.53 7.84 -3.97
C HIS A 85 0.41 7.04 -2.67
N LEU A 86 -0.42 5.99 -2.64
CA LEU A 86 -0.56 5.10 -1.47
C LEU A 86 0.61 4.12 -1.33
N VAL A 87 1.20 3.69 -2.44
CA VAL A 87 2.45 2.92 -2.43
C VAL A 87 3.56 3.76 -1.80
N LEU A 88 3.72 5.01 -2.25
CA LEU A 88 4.72 5.93 -1.69
C LEU A 88 4.48 6.19 -0.20
N ASP A 89 3.26 6.55 0.19
CA ASP A 89 2.88 6.74 1.59
C ASP A 89 3.20 5.51 2.44
N SER A 90 2.90 4.32 1.91
CA SER A 90 3.12 3.09 2.65
C SER A 90 4.60 2.69 2.73
N LEU A 91 5.41 3.02 1.73
CA LEU A 91 6.87 2.88 1.77
C LEU A 91 7.47 3.87 2.76
N LEU A 92 7.04 5.13 2.75
CA LEU A 92 7.43 6.14 3.72
C LEU A 92 7.06 5.71 5.15
N GLN A 93 5.84 5.23 5.37
CA GLN A 93 5.42 4.69 6.67
C GLN A 93 6.23 3.46 7.07
N ASN A 94 6.48 2.52 6.16
CA ASN A 94 7.33 1.36 6.47
C ASN A 94 8.76 1.78 6.81
N ASN A 95 9.31 2.78 6.12
CA ASN A 95 10.63 3.34 6.40
C ASN A 95 10.66 4.12 7.71
N LEU A 96 9.58 4.84 8.06
CA LEU A 96 9.42 5.52 9.34
C LEU A 96 9.30 4.50 10.47
N ILE A 97 8.52 3.44 10.29
CA ILE A 97 8.41 2.32 11.24
C ILE A 97 9.76 1.60 11.38
N HIS A 98 10.49 1.36 10.28
CA HIS A 98 11.85 0.81 10.34
C HIS A 98 12.80 1.77 11.07
N ARG A 99 12.74 3.08 10.83
CA ARG A 99 13.53 4.09 11.55
C ARG A 99 13.20 4.17 13.03
N GLU A 100 11.93 4.00 13.41
CA GLU A 100 11.51 3.95 14.81
C GLU A 100 11.94 2.64 15.48
N MET A 101 11.86 1.51 14.76
CA MET A 101 12.29 0.19 15.26
C MET A 101 13.81 0.04 15.33
N GLU A 102 14.56 0.70 14.45
CA GLU A 102 16.03 0.72 14.42
C GLU A 102 16.63 1.77 15.37
N GLY A 103 15.78 2.53 16.08
CA GLY A 103 16.21 3.46 17.14
C GLY A 103 17.13 4.55 16.62
N TYR A 104 16.55 5.64 16.09
CA TYR A 104 17.23 6.92 15.82
C TYR A 104 18.74 6.83 15.57
N ASN A 105 19.14 6.24 14.44
CA ASN A 105 20.49 6.42 13.97
C ASN A 105 20.58 7.80 13.31
N HIS A 106 20.96 8.79 14.12
CA HIS A 106 20.91 10.23 13.82
C HIS A 106 21.68 10.62 12.53
N ASP A 107 22.60 9.77 12.09
CA ASP A 107 23.45 9.98 10.92
C ASP A 107 22.69 9.81 9.58
N VAL A 108 21.67 8.96 9.51
CA VAL A 108 20.89 8.71 8.27
C VAL A 108 19.88 9.83 8.00
N LEU A 109 19.50 10.60 9.02
CA LEU A 109 18.70 11.81 8.84
C LEU A 109 19.53 12.94 8.23
N GLN A 110 20.83 13.02 8.56
CA GLN A 110 21.73 14.03 7.99
C GLN A 110 21.97 13.77 6.49
N GLU A 111 22.14 12.51 6.08
CA GLU A 111 22.35 12.15 4.66
C GLU A 111 21.11 12.40 3.78
N ALA A 112 19.91 12.17 4.31
CA ALA A 112 18.66 12.47 3.60
C ALA A 112 18.36 13.98 3.50
N VAL A 113 18.82 14.77 4.48
CA VAL A 113 18.77 16.25 4.45
C VAL A 113 19.85 16.79 3.50
N ASP A 114 21.03 16.18 3.43
CA ASP A 114 22.09 16.58 2.50
C ASP A 114 21.76 16.27 1.03
N GLN A 115 20.87 15.30 0.76
CA GLN A 115 20.35 15.02 -0.60
C GLN A 115 19.23 15.97 -1.05
N GLU A 116 18.74 16.87 -0.20
CA GLU A 116 17.76 17.92 -0.55
C GLU A 116 18.35 18.98 -1.53
N HIS A 117 19.67 18.99 -1.69
CA HIS A 117 20.39 19.86 -2.62
C HIS A 117 20.37 19.41 -4.09
N LEU A 118 19.81 18.23 -4.41
CA LEU A 118 19.69 17.72 -5.80
C LEU A 118 18.32 18.04 -6.46
N LEU A 119 17.48 18.84 -5.83
CA LEU A 119 16.20 19.29 -6.41
C LEU A 119 16.42 20.45 -7.39
N ASN A 120 15.95 20.24 -8.63
CA ASN A 120 15.88 21.21 -9.73
C ASN A 120 15.25 22.54 -9.28
N VAL A 121 15.83 23.66 -9.72
CA VAL A 121 15.43 25.07 -9.46
C VAL A 121 13.92 25.31 -9.59
N GLU A 122 13.25 24.62 -10.51
CA GLU A 122 11.80 24.71 -10.73
C GLU A 122 10.97 24.22 -9.52
N GLN A 123 11.44 23.19 -8.79
CA GLN A 123 10.74 22.60 -7.65
C GLN A 123 10.90 23.42 -6.37
N ARG A 124 12.00 24.17 -6.23
CA ARG A 124 12.20 25.10 -5.11
C ARG A 124 11.22 26.28 -5.14
N SER A 125 10.79 26.72 -6.32
CA SER A 125 9.86 27.85 -6.45
C SER A 125 8.43 27.51 -6.00
N VAL A 126 8.00 26.27 -6.22
CA VAL A 126 6.67 25.82 -5.76
C VAL A 126 6.68 25.64 -4.24
N TYR A 127 7.77 25.11 -3.68
CA TYR A 127 7.91 24.92 -2.23
C TYR A 127 7.97 26.26 -1.47
N SER A 128 8.71 27.25 -1.97
CA SER A 128 8.78 28.57 -1.32
C SER A 128 7.47 29.35 -1.40
N THR A 129 6.60 29.07 -2.38
CA THR A 129 5.29 29.71 -2.51
C THR A 129 4.25 29.12 -1.54
N ILE A 130 4.35 27.82 -1.23
CA ILE A 130 3.38 27.12 -0.36
C ILE A 130 3.70 27.30 1.12
N VAL A 131 4.97 27.46 1.49
CA VAL A 131 5.38 27.64 2.91
C VAL A 131 5.14 29.07 3.43
N MET A 132 4.86 30.03 2.54
CA MET A 132 4.62 31.43 2.89
C MET A 132 3.17 31.87 2.61
N TYR A 133 2.19 31.00 2.89
CA TYR A 133 0.79 31.35 3.12
C TYR A 133 0.18 30.50 4.23
#